data_AF-A0AAW2W4M3-F1
#
_entry.id   AF-A0AAW2W4M3-F1
#
_cell.length_a   1.000
_cell.length_b   1.000
_cell.length_c   1.000
_cell.angle_alpha   90.00
_cell.angle_beta   90.00
_cell.angle_gamma   90.00
#
_symmetry.space_group_name_H-M   'P 1'
#
loop_
_entity.id
_entity.type
_entity.pdbx_description
1 polymer ?
#
loop_
_entity_poly.entity_id
_entity_poly.type
_entity_poly.pdbx_seq_one_letter_code
_entity_poly.pdbx_strand_id
1 'polypeptide(L)'
;MIMSVFVKSPRKRAQILGICLVFRVRTDNKVEWDPDVERVKLTSGKPLVPDYAMSFVGGSSSKPFGRLWWDETVPTVVTRAEPHNQAILHPLQDRVLTIRENARLQGFPDYYKLIGPIKERYIQVGNAVAVPVARALGYSLALALRGLSGDGPLLTLPEDYPLMRDVPSPTIVMI
;
A
#
# COMPACT_ATOMS: atom_id res chain seq x y z
N MET A 1 11.30 8.52 -14.45
CA MET A 1 10.80 9.44 -13.41
C MET A 1 9.32 9.19 -13.25
N ILE A 2 8.86 8.63 -12.12
CA ILE A 2 7.43 8.40 -11.85
C ILE A 2 6.92 9.64 -11.12
N MET A 3 6.25 10.52 -11.84
CA MET A 3 5.67 11.74 -11.27
C MET A 3 4.35 11.41 -10.57
N SER A 4 4.16 11.96 -9.37
CA SER A 4 2.89 11.86 -8.66
C SER A 4 1.92 12.85 -9.28
N VAL A 5 0.73 12.37 -9.68
CA VAL A 5 -0.25 13.21 -10.40
C VAL A 5 -1.19 13.91 -9.42
N PHE A 6 -1.56 13.27 -8.31
CA PHE A 6 -2.55 13.82 -7.38
C PHE A 6 -2.00 13.97 -5.96
N VAL A 7 -2.13 15.18 -5.41
CA VAL A 7 -1.60 15.56 -4.10
C VAL A 7 -2.75 15.98 -3.17
N LYS A 8 -2.96 15.20 -2.10
CA LYS A 8 -4.14 15.31 -1.22
C LYS A 8 -4.03 16.36 -0.10
N SER A 9 -2.86 16.98 0.12
CA SER A 9 -2.62 17.88 1.27
C SER A 9 -1.76 19.12 0.89
N PRO A 10 -2.04 20.31 1.47
CA PRO A 10 -1.25 21.51 1.25
C PRO A 10 0.23 21.35 1.66
N ARG A 11 0.53 20.57 2.71
CA ARG A 11 1.91 20.26 3.11
C ARG A 11 2.64 19.42 2.06
N LYS A 12 1.91 18.59 1.31
CA LYS A 12 2.46 17.78 0.22
C LYS A 12 2.68 18.58 -1.07
N ARG A 13 1.95 19.69 -1.28
CA ARG A 13 2.16 20.61 -2.43
C ARG A 13 3.53 21.29 -2.37
N ALA A 14 4.04 21.57 -1.17
CA ALA A 14 5.31 22.28 -0.97
C ALA A 14 6.56 21.44 -1.30
N GLN A 15 6.49 20.11 -1.28
CA GLN A 15 7.63 19.23 -1.58
C GLN A 15 7.69 18.75 -3.03
N ILE A 16 6.59 18.85 -3.79
CA ILE A 16 6.57 18.56 -5.22
C ILE A 16 6.68 19.90 -5.95
N LEU A 17 7.84 20.55 -5.79
CA LEU A 17 8.24 21.70 -6.61
C LEU A 17 8.36 21.22 -8.06
N GLY A 18 7.44 21.65 -8.93
CA GLY A 18 7.66 21.62 -10.38
C GLY A 18 6.57 20.99 -11.27
N ILE A 19 5.41 20.58 -10.75
CA ILE A 19 4.31 20.13 -11.62
C ILE A 19 3.48 21.34 -12.02
N CYS A 20 3.71 21.83 -13.23
CA CYS A 20 2.75 22.66 -13.95
C CYS A 20 1.41 21.89 -13.96
N LEU A 21 0.42 22.37 -13.23
CA LEU A 21 -0.88 21.72 -13.11
C LEU A 21 -1.58 21.80 -14.47
N VAL A 22 -1.38 20.79 -15.31
CA VAL A 22 -2.08 20.63 -16.62
C VAL A 22 -3.59 20.41 -16.46
N PHE A 23 -4.10 20.42 -15.23
CA PHE A 23 -5.50 20.21 -14.86
C PHE A 23 -5.86 21.05 -13.64
N ARG A 24 -7.13 21.45 -13.58
CA ARG A 24 -7.71 22.20 -12.47
C ARG A 24 -8.79 21.37 -11.79
N VAL A 25 -9.01 21.63 -10.50
CA VAL A 25 -10.08 20.98 -9.71
C VAL A 25 -11.24 21.96 -9.61
N ARG A 26 -12.41 21.55 -10.10
CA ARG A 26 -13.67 22.31 -10.03
C ARG A 26 -14.18 22.39 -8.59
N THR A 27 -15.15 23.27 -8.36
CA THR A 27 -15.84 23.42 -7.07
C THR A 27 -16.60 22.17 -6.62
N ASP A 28 -16.90 21.24 -7.54
CA ASP A 28 -17.51 19.93 -7.25
C ASP A 28 -16.48 18.81 -6.99
N ASN A 29 -15.22 19.16 -6.73
CA ASN A 29 -14.09 18.23 -6.53
C ASN A 29 -13.79 17.31 -7.74
N LYS A 30 -14.20 17.70 -8.94
CA LYS A 30 -13.83 16.98 -10.17
C LYS A 30 -12.65 17.63 -10.87
N VAL A 31 -11.79 16.80 -11.44
CA VAL A 31 -10.66 17.26 -12.26
C VAL A 31 -11.12 17.55 -13.68
N GLU A 32 -10.64 18.65 -14.23
CA GLU A 32 -10.80 18.99 -15.65
C GLU A 32 -9.47 19.46 -16.23
N TRP A 33 -9.27 19.24 -17.53
CA TRP A 33 -8.10 19.76 -18.24
C TRP A 33 -8.14 21.29 -18.26
N ASP A 34 -6.99 21.91 -18.01
CA ASP A 34 -6.86 23.35 -18.14
C ASP A 34 -6.72 23.71 -19.64
N PRO A 35 -7.62 24.52 -20.23
CA PRO A 35 -7.51 24.91 -21.63
C PRO A 35 -6.30 25.80 -21.91
N ASP A 36 -5.76 26.47 -20.88
CA ASP A 36 -4.67 27.44 -21.02
C ASP A 36 -3.29 26.79 -20.90
N VAL A 37 -3.23 25.48 -20.57
CA VAL A 37 -1.98 24.75 -20.37
C VAL A 37 -1.80 23.66 -21.43
N GLU A 38 -0.71 23.74 -22.19
CA GLU A 38 -0.40 22.73 -23.20
C GLU A 38 -0.09 21.37 -22.57
N ARG A 39 -0.59 20.29 -23.18
CA ARG A 39 -0.37 18.92 -22.70
C ARG A 39 1.09 18.51 -22.90
N VAL A 40 1.83 18.47 -21.80
CA VAL A 40 3.20 17.96 -21.77
C VAL A 40 3.21 16.47 -22.17
N LYS A 41 4.08 16.12 -23.12
CA LYS A 41 4.34 14.74 -23.54
C LYS A 41 5.69 14.29 -23.01
N LEU A 42 5.79 12.99 -22.73
CA LEU A 42 7.04 12.33 -22.41
C LEU A 42 7.93 12.25 -23.65
N THR A 43 9.22 11.99 -23.46
CA THR A 43 10.18 11.71 -24.55
C THR A 43 9.75 10.52 -25.43
N SER A 44 8.88 9.64 -24.92
CA SER A 44 8.27 8.54 -25.65
C SER A 44 7.09 8.95 -26.55
N GLY A 45 6.72 10.23 -26.58
CA GLY A 45 5.54 10.75 -27.31
C GLY A 45 4.20 10.51 -26.62
N LYS A 46 4.18 9.73 -25.52
CA LYS A 46 2.98 9.49 -24.71
C LYS A 46 2.66 10.71 -23.83
N PRO A 47 1.37 10.97 -23.51
CA PRO A 47 1.01 12.07 -22.62
C PRO A 47 1.59 11.85 -21.21
N LEU A 48 1.99 12.94 -20.55
CA LEU A 48 2.51 12.91 -19.18
C LEU A 48 1.46 12.42 -18.18
N VAL A 49 0.22 12.93 -18.32
CA VAL A 49 -0.93 12.48 -17.52
C VAL A 49 -1.82 11.61 -18.41
N PRO A 50 -2.03 10.33 -18.08
CA PRO A 50 -2.90 9.45 -18.86
C PRO A 50 -4.37 9.87 -18.80
N ASP A 51 -5.09 9.77 -19.92
CA ASP A 51 -6.51 10.19 -19.97
C ASP A 51 -7.40 9.42 -18.98
N TYR A 52 -7.12 8.14 -18.72
CA TYR A 52 -7.89 7.34 -17.75
C TYR A 52 -7.78 7.88 -16.33
N ALA A 53 -6.68 8.57 -15.98
CA ALA A 53 -6.50 9.12 -14.64
C ALA A 53 -7.48 10.28 -14.39
N MET A 54 -7.89 10.99 -15.45
CA MET A 54 -8.86 12.10 -15.37
C MET A 54 -10.31 11.63 -15.27
N SER A 55 -10.64 10.48 -15.85
CA SER A 55 -11.98 9.91 -15.79
C SER A 55 -12.17 8.92 -14.63
N PHE A 56 -11.09 8.61 -13.90
CA PHE A 56 -11.13 7.62 -12.81
C PHE A 56 -12.08 8.05 -11.70
N VAL A 57 -13.10 7.22 -11.41
CA VAL A 57 -14.21 7.53 -10.49
C VAL A 57 -14.87 8.87 -10.83
N GLY A 58 -15.16 9.08 -12.12
CA GLY A 58 -15.80 10.31 -12.60
C GLY A 58 -14.97 11.58 -12.37
N GLY A 59 -13.64 11.44 -12.26
CA GLY A 59 -12.70 12.54 -12.05
C GLY A 59 -12.59 13.04 -10.61
N SER A 60 -13.10 12.28 -9.63
CA SER A 60 -13.06 12.65 -8.21
C SER A 60 -11.94 11.97 -7.42
N SER A 61 -11.25 11.00 -8.02
CA SER A 61 -10.32 10.13 -7.29
C SER A 61 -8.88 10.61 -7.36
N SER A 62 -8.25 10.75 -6.20
CA SER A 62 -6.83 11.06 -6.05
C SER A 62 -5.92 9.81 -6.04
N LYS A 63 -6.46 8.63 -6.39
CA LYS A 63 -5.74 7.35 -6.29
C LYS A 63 -4.72 7.14 -7.41
N PRO A 64 -4.99 7.47 -8.69
CA PRO A 64 -4.03 7.26 -9.77
C PRO A 64 -2.71 8.00 -9.50
N PHE A 65 -1.60 7.28 -9.51
CA PHE A 65 -0.26 7.81 -9.22
C PHE A 65 -0.16 8.59 -7.90
N GLY A 66 -0.94 8.16 -6.90
CA GLY A 66 -0.92 8.75 -5.57
C GLY A 66 0.36 8.41 -4.81
N ARG A 67 0.91 9.38 -4.09
CA ARG A 67 2.05 9.20 -3.20
C ARG A 67 1.61 9.11 -1.75
N LEU A 68 2.08 8.06 -1.08
CA LEU A 68 1.86 7.83 0.34
C LEU A 68 2.68 8.80 1.18
N TRP A 69 2.29 8.96 2.44
CA TRP A 69 3.01 9.74 3.43
C TRP A 69 3.17 8.97 4.73
N TRP A 70 4.12 9.39 5.56
CA TRP A 70 4.43 8.73 6.84
C TRP A 70 3.24 8.72 7.81
N ASP A 71 2.39 9.74 7.74
CA ASP A 71 1.18 9.88 8.57
C ASP A 71 -0.06 9.24 7.93
N GLU A 72 0.09 8.53 6.80
CA GLU A 72 -1.00 7.87 6.10
C GLU A 72 -0.93 6.35 6.26
N THR A 73 -2.09 5.72 6.24
CA THR A 73 -2.21 4.26 6.24
C THR A 73 -2.47 3.73 4.83
N VAL A 74 -2.02 2.50 4.58
CA VAL A 74 -2.42 1.75 3.38
C VAL A 74 -3.66 0.94 3.76
N PRO A 75 -4.85 1.25 3.20
CA PRO A 75 -6.09 0.60 3.63
C PRO A 75 -6.13 -0.89 3.30
N THR A 76 -5.50 -1.28 2.18
CA THR A 76 -5.38 -2.69 1.78
C THR A 76 -4.12 -2.86 0.96
N VAL A 77 -3.23 -3.76 1.39
CA VAL A 77 -2.08 -4.18 0.59
C VAL A 77 -2.59 -5.11 -0.50
N VAL A 78 -2.33 -4.77 -1.76
CA VAL A 78 -2.85 -5.54 -2.91
C VAL A 78 -1.77 -6.35 -3.62
N THR A 79 -2.22 -7.23 -4.50
CA THR A 79 -1.37 -8.14 -5.29
C THR A 79 -0.62 -7.47 -6.44
N ARG A 80 -1.02 -6.26 -6.86
CA ARG A 80 -0.41 -5.54 -7.99
C ARG A 80 0.21 -4.23 -7.54
N ALA A 81 1.51 -4.08 -7.79
CA ALA A 81 2.25 -2.85 -7.47
C ALA A 81 2.12 -1.75 -8.54
N GLU A 82 1.06 -1.78 -9.35
CA GLU A 82 0.84 -0.83 -10.43
C GLU A 82 0.18 0.46 -9.88
N PRO A 83 0.77 1.65 -10.13
CA PRO A 83 0.28 2.91 -9.57
C PRO A 83 -0.97 3.46 -10.27
N HIS A 84 -1.47 2.78 -11.31
CA HIS A 84 -2.52 3.29 -12.18
C HIS A 84 -3.83 3.62 -11.45
N ASN A 85 -4.20 2.81 -10.45
CA ASN A 85 -5.47 2.93 -9.74
C ASN A 85 -5.29 3.12 -8.23
N GLN A 86 -4.06 3.37 -7.77
CA GLN A 86 -3.69 3.20 -6.36
C GLN A 86 -2.60 4.17 -5.90
N ALA A 87 -2.69 4.59 -4.64
CA ALA A 87 -1.63 5.32 -3.98
C ALA A 87 -0.60 4.34 -3.41
N ILE A 88 0.45 4.06 -4.18
CA ILE A 88 1.51 3.09 -3.82
C ILE A 88 2.93 3.66 -4.02
N LEU A 89 3.05 4.95 -4.33
CA LEU A 89 4.37 5.56 -4.47
C LEU A 89 4.99 5.82 -3.09
N HIS A 90 6.29 5.55 -2.99
CA HIS A 90 7.07 5.74 -1.77
C HIS A 90 7.06 7.24 -1.36
N PRO A 91 7.02 7.59 -0.06
CA PRO A 91 6.91 8.99 0.37
C PRO A 91 8.03 9.91 -0.14
N LEU A 92 9.27 9.41 -0.19
CA LEU A 92 10.46 10.19 -0.55
C LEU A 92 11.13 9.79 -1.87
N GLN A 93 10.84 8.61 -2.40
CA GLN A 93 11.61 8.02 -3.52
C GLN A 93 10.68 7.88 -4.74
N ASP A 94 11.19 8.09 -5.95
CA ASP A 94 10.40 8.01 -7.19
C ASP A 94 10.22 6.57 -7.68
N ARG A 95 9.67 5.73 -6.78
CA ARG A 95 9.36 4.32 -7.02
C ARG A 95 8.08 3.91 -6.31
N VAL A 96 7.55 2.76 -6.70
CA VAL A 96 6.49 2.07 -5.95
C VAL A 96 7.07 1.43 -4.68
N LEU A 97 6.19 1.13 -3.72
CA LEU A 97 6.57 0.34 -2.54
C LEU A 97 7.14 -1.01 -2.97
N THR A 98 8.26 -1.39 -2.36
CA THR A 98 8.91 -2.68 -2.58
C THR A 98 8.07 -3.82 -2.00
N ILE A 99 8.37 -5.03 -2.43
CA ILE A 99 7.78 -6.26 -1.87
C ILE A 99 7.99 -6.30 -0.35
N ARG A 100 9.14 -5.84 0.16
CA ARG A 100 9.42 -5.88 1.59
C ARG A 100 8.67 -4.83 2.39
N GLU A 101 8.50 -3.63 1.85
CA GLU A 101 7.65 -2.61 2.47
C GLU A 101 6.20 -3.12 2.57
N ASN A 102 5.66 -3.72 1.50
CA ASN A 102 4.33 -4.33 1.53
C ASN A 102 4.23 -5.51 2.49
N ALA A 103 5.28 -6.35 2.59
CA ALA A 103 5.29 -7.46 3.52
C ALA A 103 5.26 -6.99 4.98
N ARG A 104 5.99 -5.93 5.31
CA ARG A 104 5.95 -5.31 6.64
C ARG A 104 4.58 -4.70 6.96
N LEU A 105 3.92 -4.08 5.98
CA LEU A 105 2.54 -3.60 6.13
C LEU A 105 1.57 -4.74 6.48
N GLN A 106 1.81 -5.95 5.93
CA GLN A 106 1.05 -7.15 6.25
C GLN A 106 1.55 -7.88 7.52
N GLY A 107 2.51 -7.29 8.23
CA GLY A 107 3.09 -7.80 9.47
C GLY A 107 4.00 -9.01 9.30
N PHE A 108 4.49 -9.29 8.09
CA PHE A 108 5.47 -10.35 7.92
C PHE A 108 6.75 -10.02 8.67
N PRO A 109 7.33 -10.99 9.39
CA PRO A 109 8.64 -10.81 9.96
C PRO A 109 9.69 -10.70 8.85
N ASP A 110 10.71 -9.89 9.07
CA ASP A 110 11.73 -9.60 8.06
C ASP A 110 12.50 -10.85 7.61
N TYR A 111 12.61 -11.86 8.48
CA TYR A 111 13.23 -13.14 8.17
C TYR A 111 12.40 -14.02 7.22
N TYR A 112 11.13 -13.72 6.98
CA TYR A 112 10.27 -14.52 6.09
C TYR A 112 10.65 -14.31 4.62
N LYS A 113 11.17 -15.37 3.99
CA LYS A 113 11.65 -15.34 2.61
C LYS A 113 10.49 -15.60 1.63
N LEU A 114 10.26 -14.64 0.74
CA LEU A 114 9.33 -14.79 -0.39
C LEU A 114 10.12 -15.26 -1.62
N ILE A 115 9.70 -16.38 -2.20
CA ILE A 115 10.39 -17.05 -3.31
C ILE A 115 9.58 -16.89 -4.60
N GLY A 116 10.28 -16.78 -5.73
CA GLY A 116 9.69 -16.67 -7.07
C GLY A 116 9.87 -15.29 -7.71
N PRO A 117 9.32 -15.10 -8.92
CA PRO A 117 9.36 -13.85 -9.67
C PRO A 117 8.79 -12.65 -8.88
N ILE A 118 9.24 -11.44 -9.22
CA ILE A 118 8.80 -10.20 -8.54
C ILE A 118 7.28 -10.07 -8.49
N LYS A 119 6.59 -10.33 -9.61
CA LYS A 119 5.12 -10.23 -9.69
C LYS A 119 4.43 -11.23 -8.76
N GLU A 120 4.89 -12.47 -8.74
CA GLU A 120 4.34 -13.52 -7.86
C GLU A 120 4.56 -13.21 -6.39
N ARG A 121 5.71 -12.63 -6.04
CA ARG A 121 5.97 -12.21 -4.66
C ARG A 121 5.05 -11.08 -4.18
N TYR A 122 4.65 -10.15 -5.05
CA TYR A 122 3.58 -9.19 -4.71
C TYR A 122 2.23 -9.89 -4.52
N ILE A 123 1.91 -10.87 -5.36
CA ILE A 123 0.67 -11.66 -5.23
C ILE A 123 0.64 -12.41 -3.91
N GLN A 124 1.74 -13.06 -3.53
CA GLN A 124 1.88 -13.78 -2.26
C GLN A 124 1.61 -12.86 -1.06
N VAL A 125 2.19 -11.66 -1.06
CA VAL A 125 1.99 -10.69 0.03
C VAL A 125 0.56 -10.15 0.05
N GLY A 126 0.01 -9.78 -1.10
CA GLY A 126 -1.33 -9.19 -1.19
C GLY A 126 -2.46 -10.17 -0.87
N ASN A 127 -2.27 -11.47 -1.13
CA ASN A 127 -3.25 -12.50 -0.80
C ASN A 127 -3.10 -13.07 0.62
N ALA A 128 -2.00 -12.80 1.30
CA ALA A 128 -1.77 -13.32 2.64
C ALA A 128 -2.69 -12.66 3.66
N VAL A 129 -3.07 -13.41 4.69
CA VAL A 129 -3.67 -12.84 5.90
C VAL A 129 -2.58 -12.13 6.70
N ALA A 130 -2.91 -10.98 7.29
CA ALA A 130 -1.97 -10.24 8.14
C ALA A 130 -1.46 -11.15 9.27
N VAL A 131 -0.14 -11.28 9.39
CA VAL A 131 0.49 -12.22 10.33
C VAL A 131 0.07 -11.98 11.79
N PRO A 132 -0.05 -10.73 12.28
CA PRO A 132 -0.56 -10.47 13.64
C PRO A 132 -1.98 -10.99 13.88
N VAL A 133 -2.84 -10.93 12.85
CA VAL A 133 -4.22 -11.45 12.92
C VAL A 133 -4.21 -12.97 13.02
N ALA A 134 -3.43 -13.62 12.16
CA ALA A 134 -3.27 -15.08 12.19
C ALA A 134 -2.69 -15.55 13.54
N ARG A 135 -1.73 -14.80 14.11
CA ARG A 135 -1.14 -15.08 15.41
C ARG A 135 -2.18 -15.01 16.53
N ALA A 136 -3.02 -13.97 16.55
CA ALA A 136 -4.08 -13.81 17.56
C ALA A 136 -5.09 -14.97 17.51
N LEU A 137 -5.49 -15.37 16.31
CA LEU A 137 -6.36 -16.53 16.10
C LEU A 137 -5.69 -17.83 16.56
N GLY A 138 -4.40 -18.02 16.23
CA GLY A 138 -3.62 -19.19 16.66
C GLY A 138 -3.49 -19.28 18.18
N TYR A 139 -3.36 -18.14 18.88
CA TYR A 139 -3.34 -18.10 20.34
C TYR A 139 -4.69 -18.55 20.94
N SER A 140 -5.80 -18.03 20.40
CA SER A 140 -7.14 -18.46 20.81
C SER A 140 -7.35 -19.96 20.61
N LEU A 141 -6.94 -20.48 19.45
CA LEU A 141 -6.99 -21.92 19.16
C LEU A 141 -6.16 -22.74 20.16
N ALA A 142 -4.95 -22.28 20.50
CA ALA A 142 -4.09 -22.99 21.45
C ALA A 142 -4.69 -23.04 22.86
N LEU A 143 -5.37 -21.99 23.31
CA LEU A 143 -6.09 -21.99 24.59
C LEU A 143 -7.25 -22.99 24.57
N ALA A 144 -8.04 -23.00 23.49
CA ALA A 144 -9.15 -23.93 23.33
C ALA A 144 -8.70 -25.39 23.36
N LEU A 145 -7.61 -25.71 22.64
CA LEU A 145 -7.04 -27.06 22.64
C LEU A 145 -6.50 -27.51 24.00
N ARG A 146 -6.12 -26.57 24.87
CA ARG A 146 -5.67 -26.85 26.24
C ARG A 146 -6.80 -26.87 27.27
N GLY A 147 -8.04 -26.62 26.86
CA GLY A 147 -9.18 -26.47 27.78
C GLY A 147 -9.08 -25.22 28.67
N LEU A 148 -8.32 -24.21 28.24
CA LEU A 148 -8.13 -22.94 28.95
C LEU A 148 -8.97 -21.80 28.34
N SER A 149 -9.78 -22.08 27.33
CA SER A 149 -10.71 -21.12 26.74
C SER A 149 -11.93 -20.92 27.64
N GLY A 150 -12.42 -19.69 27.74
CA GLY A 150 -13.74 -19.42 28.33
C GLY A 150 -14.88 -19.68 27.34
N ASP A 151 -16.13 -19.59 27.82
CA ASP A 151 -17.35 -19.86 27.04
C ASP A 151 -17.82 -18.65 26.20
N GLY A 152 -17.14 -17.51 26.31
CA GLY A 152 -17.52 -16.28 25.62
C GLY A 152 -17.07 -16.24 24.15
N PRO A 153 -17.75 -15.46 23.29
CA PRO A 153 -17.39 -15.32 21.88
C PRO A 153 -16.13 -14.47 21.64
N LEU A 154 -15.63 -13.80 22.68
CA LEU A 154 -14.47 -12.90 22.61
C LEU A 154 -13.38 -13.34 23.58
N LEU A 155 -12.14 -13.20 23.14
CA LEU A 155 -10.94 -13.40 23.94
C LEU A 155 -10.18 -12.07 24.05
N THR A 156 -9.83 -11.68 25.27
CA THR A 156 -8.90 -10.57 25.50
C THR A 156 -7.49 -11.15 25.56
N LEU A 157 -6.61 -10.67 24.68
CA LEU A 157 -5.21 -11.08 24.68
C LEU A 157 -4.49 -10.48 25.90
N PRO A 158 -3.53 -11.19 26.51
CA PRO A 158 -2.70 -10.64 27.58
C PRO A 158 -1.95 -9.36 27.18
N GLU A 159 -1.65 -8.48 28.14
CA GLU A 159 -0.93 -7.23 27.86
C GLU A 159 0.48 -7.43 27.28
N ASP A 160 1.13 -8.54 27.62
CA ASP A 160 2.47 -8.92 27.13
C ASP A 160 2.44 -9.63 25.76
N TYR A 161 1.26 -9.93 25.24
CA TYR A 161 1.07 -10.61 23.96
C TYR A 161 1.80 -9.96 22.77
N PRO A 162 1.80 -8.62 22.59
CA PRO A 162 2.52 -7.96 21.50
C PRO A 162 4.04 -8.14 21.60
N LEU A 163 4.56 -8.42 22.80
CA LEU A 163 5.98 -8.55 23.12
C LEU A 163 6.43 -10.01 23.24
N MET A 164 5.52 -10.98 23.13
CA MET A 164 5.89 -12.38 23.14
C MET A 164 6.86 -12.65 21.99
N ARG A 165 8.05 -13.17 22.34
CA ARG A 165 9.14 -13.40 21.38
C ARG A 165 8.67 -14.34 20.28
N ASP A 166 9.00 -14.00 19.03
CA ASP A 166 8.84 -14.93 17.93
C ASP A 166 9.69 -16.17 18.22
N VAL A 167 9.07 -17.34 18.13
CA VAL A 167 9.81 -18.60 18.19
C VAL A 167 10.69 -18.63 16.94
N PRO A 168 12.02 -18.82 17.06
CA PRO A 168 12.89 -18.84 15.89
C PRO A 168 12.38 -19.85 14.88
N SER A 169 12.28 -19.42 13.62
CA SER A 169 11.83 -20.28 12.53
C SER A 169 12.68 -21.56 12.52
N PRO A 170 12.07 -22.76 12.50
CA PRO A 170 12.85 -23.99 12.40
C PRO A 170 13.73 -23.88 11.16
N THR A 171 15.01 -24.21 11.30
CA THR A 171 15.94 -24.20 10.16
C THR A 171 15.38 -25.17 9.13
N ILE A 172 14.82 -24.63 8.04
CA ILE A 172 14.43 -25.43 6.88
C ILE A 172 15.73 -25.94 6.28
N VAL A 173 16.09 -27.17 6.63
CA VAL A 173 17.12 -27.93 5.91
C VAL A 173 16.50 -28.21 4.55
N MET A 174 16.91 -27.46 3.54
CA MET A 174 16.59 -27.79 2.16
C MET A 174 17.33 -29.10 1.85
N ILE A 175 16.58 -30.20 1.86
CA ILE A 175 17.05 -31.53 1.46
C ILE A 175 17.14 -31.58 -0.07
#